data_AF-A0A2S8F8L2-F1
#
_entry.id   AF-A0A2S8F8L2-F1
#
_cell.length_a   1.000
_cell.length_b   1.000
_cell.length_c   1.000
_cell.angle_alpha   90.00
_cell.angle_beta   90.00
_cell.angle_gamma   90.00
#
_symmetry.space_group_name_H-M   'P 1'
#
loop_
_entity.id
_entity.type
_entity.pdbx_description
1 polymer ?
#
loop_
_entity_poly.entity_id
_entity_poly.type
_entity_poly.pdbx_seq_one_letter_code
_entity_poly.pdbx_strand_id
1 'polypeptide(L)'
;MRNFDLVPRVHHLRRADYRKKVYCHVIGDCVIRAAMIASALKFRCCPNRLSFTGALQAIEEFAAYLRRHSGRYPEQWECVLQTIAKLT
;
A
#
# COMPACT_ATOMS: atom_id res chain seq x y z
N MET A 1 2.21 25.33 -35.46
CA MET A 1 2.83 25.59 -34.15
C MET A 1 1.97 25.01 -33.03
N ARG A 2 2.19 23.74 -32.60
CA ARG A 2 1.42 23.09 -31.51
C ARG A 2 2.25 22.08 -30.67
N ASN A 3 3.58 22.20 -30.62
CA ASN A 3 4.43 21.23 -29.94
C ASN A 3 5.15 21.74 -28.67
N PHE A 4 5.15 23.05 -28.40
CA PHE A 4 5.88 23.62 -27.26
C PHE A 4 5.12 23.53 -25.91
N ASP A 5 3.80 23.35 -25.93
CA ASP A 5 2.96 23.27 -24.71
C ASP A 5 2.78 21.83 -24.16
N LEU A 6 3.15 20.81 -24.94
CA LEU A 6 3.05 19.41 -24.54
C LEU A 6 4.18 18.99 -23.60
N VAL A 7 5.40 19.48 -23.83
CA VAL A 7 6.58 19.09 -23.05
C VAL A 7 6.43 19.48 -21.56
N PRO A 8 6.05 20.73 -21.19
CA PRO A 8 5.85 21.10 -19.80
C PRO A 8 4.72 20.26 -19.14
N ARG A 9 3.59 20.07 -19.84
CA ARG A 9 2.47 19.26 -19.34
C ARG A 9 2.87 17.81 -19.05
N VAL A 10 3.64 17.19 -19.93
CA VAL A 10 4.15 15.81 -19.75
C VAL A 10 5.12 15.74 -18.56
N HIS A 11 5.98 16.75 -18.36
CA HIS A 11 6.85 16.81 -17.18
C HIS A 11 6.07 17.03 -15.87
N HIS A 12 5.04 17.87 -15.87
CA HIS A 12 4.16 18.07 -14.71
C HIS A 12 3.34 16.82 -14.38
N LEU A 13 2.81 16.12 -15.38
CA LEU A 13 2.12 14.84 -15.22
C LEU A 13 3.06 13.76 -14.67
N ARG A 14 4.28 13.63 -15.23
CA ARG A 14 5.30 12.70 -14.70
C ARG A 14 5.68 13.00 -13.25
N ARG A 15 5.82 14.27 -12.87
CA ARG A 15 6.07 14.66 -11.47
C ARG A 15 4.88 14.37 -10.55
N ALA A 16 3.65 14.56 -11.03
CA ALA A 16 2.45 14.22 -10.28
C ALA A 16 2.33 12.71 -10.07
N ASP A 17 2.57 11.90 -11.10
CA ASP A 17 2.58 10.44 -11.02
C ASP A 17 3.72 9.94 -10.13
N TYR A 18 4.89 10.55 -10.20
CA TYR A 18 6.00 10.23 -9.30
C TYR A 18 5.65 10.50 -7.84
N ARG A 19 5.09 11.67 -7.52
CA ARG A 19 4.64 11.99 -6.17
C ARG A 19 3.57 11.00 -5.69
N LYS A 20 2.57 10.70 -6.52
CA LYS A 20 1.54 9.69 -6.19
C LYS A 20 2.16 8.33 -5.88
N LYS A 21 3.13 7.87 -6.68
CA LYS A 21 3.84 6.61 -6.44
C LYS A 21 4.60 6.61 -5.12
N VAL A 22 5.32 7.69 -4.81
CA VAL A 22 6.02 7.84 -3.52
C VAL A 22 5.04 7.83 -2.36
N TYR A 23 3.93 8.57 -2.45
CA TYR A 23 2.88 8.56 -1.43
C TYR A 23 2.28 7.17 -1.22
N CYS A 24 1.98 6.43 -2.29
CA CYS A 24 1.49 5.05 -2.18
C CYS A 24 2.51 4.13 -1.52
N HIS A 25 3.81 4.27 -1.80
CA HIS A 25 4.85 3.51 -1.11
C HIS A 25 4.93 3.84 0.38
N VAL A 26 4.88 5.11 0.75
CA VAL A 26 4.89 5.52 2.17
C VAL A 26 3.67 4.97 2.91
N ILE A 27 2.48 5.04 2.30
CA ILE A 27 1.26 4.47 2.88
C ILE A 27 1.40 2.95 3.02
N GLY A 28 1.95 2.26 2.00
CA GLY A 28 2.20 0.82 2.06
C GLY A 28 3.14 0.42 3.20
N ASP A 29 4.25 1.15 3.39
CA ASP A 29 5.18 0.93 4.51
C ASP A 29 4.50 1.09 5.87
N CYS A 30 3.68 2.14 6.04
CA CYS A 30 2.90 2.34 7.26
C CYS A 30 1.95 1.17 7.54
N VAL A 31 1.26 0.65 6.51
CA VAL A 31 0.34 -0.49 6.64
C VAL A 31 1.07 -1.77 7.05
N ILE A 32 2.22 -2.04 6.42
CA ILE A 32 3.07 -3.21 6.76
C ILE A 32 3.51 -3.14 8.22
N ARG A 33 4.03 -1.99 8.66
CA ARG A 33 4.48 -1.81 10.04
C ARG A 33 3.33 -1.93 11.04
N ALA A 34 2.16 -1.36 10.73
CA ALA A 34 0.98 -1.49 11.57
C ALA A 34 0.55 -2.96 11.72
N ALA A 35 0.50 -3.71 10.62
CA ALA A 35 0.18 -5.15 10.64
C ALA A 35 1.21 -5.96 11.42
N MET A 36 2.50 -5.64 11.31
CA MET A 36 3.56 -6.27 12.09
C MET A 36 3.42 -5.99 13.58
N ILE A 37 3.19 -4.73 13.98
CA ILE A 37 2.99 -4.36 15.39
C ILE A 37 1.75 -5.05 15.96
N ALA A 38 0.62 -5.03 15.24
CA ALA A 38 -0.60 -5.70 15.66
C ALA A 38 -0.38 -7.22 15.84
N SER A 39 0.31 -7.86 14.88
CA SER A 39 0.66 -9.27 14.97
C SER A 39 1.58 -9.57 16.16
N ALA A 40 2.57 -8.72 16.39
CA ALA A 40 3.49 -8.85 17.53
C ALA A 40 2.75 -8.77 18.87
N LEU A 41 1.80 -7.84 18.99
CA LEU A 41 0.94 -7.71 20.18
C LEU A 41 0.07 -8.96 20.37
N LYS A 42 -0.63 -9.41 19.33
CA LYS A 42 -1.52 -10.58 19.36
C LYS A 42 -0.82 -11.87 19.78
N PHE A 43 0.38 -12.10 19.24
CA PHE A 43 1.14 -13.32 19.49
C PHE A 43 2.19 -13.17 20.60
N ARG A 44 2.20 -12.04 21.32
CA ARG A 44 3.16 -11.72 22.39
C ARG A 44 4.62 -11.97 21.98
N CYS A 45 4.96 -11.61 20.75
CA CYS A 45 6.32 -11.75 20.23
C CYS A 45 6.95 -10.37 19.98
N CYS A 46 8.28 -10.31 19.97
CA CYS A 46 8.97 -9.06 19.66
C CYS A 46 8.77 -8.72 18.17
N PRO A 47 8.41 -7.47 17.81
CA PRO A 47 8.26 -7.04 16.42
C PRO A 47 9.48 -7.34 15.55
N ASN A 48 10.68 -7.29 16.14
CA ASN A 48 11.95 -7.59 15.47
C ASN A 48 12.08 -9.05 15.00
N ARG A 49 11.18 -9.95 15.43
CA ARG A 49 11.12 -11.35 14.98
C ARG A 49 10.20 -11.55 13.78
N LEU A 50 9.48 -10.50 13.35
CA LEU A 50 8.62 -10.53 12.18
C LEU A 50 9.39 -10.05 10.96
N SER A 51 9.22 -10.74 9.82
CA SER A 51 9.87 -10.38 8.57
C SER A 51 9.12 -9.25 7.88
N PHE A 52 9.78 -8.09 7.74
CA PHE A 52 9.25 -6.98 6.94
C PHE A 52 9.01 -7.40 5.49
N THR A 53 9.98 -8.09 4.88
CA THR A 53 9.87 -8.57 3.50
C THR A 53 8.73 -9.57 3.34
N GLY A 54 8.55 -10.48 4.31
CA GLY A 54 7.44 -11.44 4.28
C GLY A 54 6.07 -10.74 4.42
N ALA A 55 5.98 -9.71 5.27
CA ALA A 55 4.76 -8.91 5.40
C ALA A 55 4.47 -8.08 4.15
N LEU A 56 5.48 -7.50 3.51
CA LEU A 56 5.35 -6.82 2.21
C LEU A 56 4.85 -7.77 1.13
N GLN A 57 5.45 -8.96 0.99
CA GLN A 57 5.04 -9.97 0.01
C GLN A 57 3.57 -10.39 0.21
N ALA A 58 3.17 -10.66 1.45
CA ALA A 58 1.77 -10.99 1.76
C ALA A 58 0.80 -9.87 1.38
N ILE A 59 1.18 -8.60 1.61
CA ILE A 59 0.35 -7.44 1.21
C ILE A 59 0.32 -7.27 -0.32
N GLU A 60 1.43 -7.51 -1.02
CA GLU A 60 1.46 -7.45 -2.48
C GLU A 60 0.62 -8.55 -3.13
N GLU A 61 0.69 -9.77 -2.62
CA GLU A 61 -0.16 -10.89 -3.05
C GLU A 61 -1.64 -10.60 -2.80
N PHE A 62 -1.96 -10.03 -1.63
CA PHE A 62 -3.31 -9.60 -1.31
C PHE A 62 -3.79 -8.48 -2.24
N ALA A 63 -2.96 -7.48 -2.52
CA ALA A 63 -3.28 -6.41 -3.46
C ALA A 63 -3.45 -6.94 -4.89
N ALA A 64 -2.66 -7.93 -5.30
CA ALA A 64 -2.82 -8.61 -6.59
C ALA A 64 -4.13 -9.41 -6.65
N TYR A 65 -4.51 -10.08 -5.55
CA TYR A 65 -5.80 -10.74 -5.40
C TYR A 65 -6.96 -9.75 -5.53
N LEU A 66 -6.89 -8.59 -4.85
CA LEU A 66 -7.90 -7.52 -4.97
C LEU A 66 -8.05 -7.07 -6.43
N ARG A 67 -6.94 -6.72 -7.10
CA ARG A 67 -6.94 -6.25 -8.50
C ARG A 67 -7.55 -7.27 -9.48
N ARG A 68 -7.35 -8.58 -9.23
CA ARG A 68 -7.91 -9.65 -10.06
C ARG A 68 -9.42 -9.83 -9.88
N HIS A 69 -9.99 -9.35 -8.78
CA HIS A 69 -11.40 -9.50 -8.45
C HIS A 69 -12.18 -8.16 -8.36
N SER A 70 -11.58 -7.01 -8.68
CA SER A 70 -12.15 -5.72 -8.29
C SER A 70 -12.94 -4.99 -9.40
N GLY A 71 -14.25 -4.93 -9.19
CA GLY A 71 -15.06 -3.73 -9.45
C GLY A 71 -15.41 -2.93 -8.18
N ARG A 72 -14.99 -3.39 -6.98
CA ARG A 72 -15.41 -2.90 -5.65
C ARG A 72 -14.22 -2.57 -4.74
N TYR A 73 -13.38 -1.66 -5.22
CA TYR A 73 -12.14 -1.26 -4.54
C TYR A 73 -12.34 -0.66 -3.13
N PRO A 74 -13.37 0.20 -2.89
CA PRO A 74 -13.59 0.79 -1.56
C PRO A 74 -13.90 -0.25 -0.47
N GLU A 75 -14.77 -1.21 -0.77
CA GLU A 75 -15.23 -2.23 0.17
C GLU A 75 -14.10 -3.22 0.52
N GLN A 76 -13.22 -3.50 -0.45
CA GLN A 76 -12.06 -4.34 -0.25
C GLN A 76 -11.02 -3.67 0.65
N TRP A 77 -10.81 -2.35 0.50
CA TRP A 77 -9.92 -1.59 1.36
C TRP A 77 -10.43 -1.51 2.80
N GLU A 78 -11.74 -1.30 2.98
CA GLU A 78 -12.38 -1.31 4.29
C GLU A 78 -12.18 -2.67 5.00
N CYS A 79 -12.29 -3.77 4.25
CA CYS A 79 -12.06 -5.12 4.78
C CYS A 79 -10.62 -5.33 5.30
N VAL A 80 -9.62 -4.72 4.64
CA VAL A 80 -8.22 -4.74 5.12
C VAL A 80 -8.10 -4.00 6.44
N LEU A 81 -8.64 -2.78 6.52
CA LEU A 81 -8.59 -1.97 7.73
C LEU A 81 -9.29 -2.67 8.91
N GLN A 82 -10.46 -3.26 8.68
CA GLN A 82 -11.16 -4.06 9.67
C GLN A 82 -10.37 -5.30 10.10
N THR A 83 -9.69 -5.96 9.16
CA THR A 83 -8.86 -7.13 9.49
C THR A 83 -7.68 -6.74 10.36
N ILE A 84 -6.99 -5.63 10.04
CA ILE A 84 -5.90 -5.09 10.87
C ILE A 84 -6.43 -4.71 12.26
N ALA A 85 -7.60 -4.08 12.34
CA ALA A 85 -8.23 -3.73 13.61
C ALA A 85 -8.58 -4.96 14.48
N LYS A 86 -8.88 -6.12 13.86
CA LYS A 86 -9.09 -7.40 14.57
C LYS A 86 -7.81 -8.11 14.99
N LEU A 87 -6.65 -7.62 14.54
CA LEU A 87 -5.35 -8.15 14.95
C LEU A 87 -4.84 -7.49 16.24
N THR A 88 -5.38 -6.34 16.64
CA THR A 88 -5.20 -5.72 17.97
C THR A 88 -6.26 -6.18 18.95
#